data_AF-A0A7V6GLQ8-F1
#
_entry.id   AF-A0A7V6GLQ8-F1
#
_cell.length_a   1.000
_cell.length_b   1.000
_cell.length_c   1.000
_cell.angle_alpha   90.00
_cell.angle_beta   90.00
_cell.angle_gamma   90.00
#
_symmetry.space_group_name_H-M   'P 1'
#
loop_
_entity.id
_entity.type
_entity.pdbx_description
1 polymer ?
#
loop_
_entity_poly.entity_id
_entity_poly.type
_entity_poly.pdbx_seq_one_letter_code
_entity_poly.pdbx_strand_id
1 'polypeptide(L)' 'MIERKQDYFRVPITMPSDMVAYLEDLGIQCKKSGGHKIANTMIVRSAIRLIMEIDPDIAEVKSEEELEARFKSAAKRYK' A
#
# COMPACT_ATOMS: atom_id res chain seq x y z
N MET A 1 2.40 0.77 20.69
CA MET A 1 1.10 1.37 21.11
C MET A 1 0.01 0.73 20.26
N ILE A 2 -1.10 0.30 20.84
CA ILE A 2 -2.26 -0.14 20.05
C ILE A 2 -3.01 1.12 19.63
N GLU A 3 -2.86 1.53 18.37
CA GLU A 3 -3.62 2.66 17.81
C GLU A 3 -5.13 2.38 17.93
N ARG A 4 -5.90 3.27 18.58
CA ARG A 4 -7.34 3.11 18.67
C ARG A 4 -7.96 3.55 17.34
N LYS A 5 -9.01 2.87 16.88
CA LYS A 5 -9.69 3.20 15.61
C LYS A 5 -10.14 4.66 15.51
N GLN A 6 -10.40 5.31 16.64
CA GLN A 6 -10.76 6.73 16.73
C GLN A 6 -9.61 7.68 16.33
N ASP A 7 -8.37 7.22 16.37
CA ASP A 7 -7.17 8.01 16.07
C ASP A 7 -6.82 7.95 14.56
N TYR A 8 -7.64 7.28 13.75
CA TYR A 8 -7.38 7.06 12.32
C TYR A 8 -7.88 8.26 11.51
N PHE A 9 -7.00 8.81 10.68
CA PHE A 9 -7.34 9.85 9.72
C PHE A 9 -7.89 9.22 8.42
N ARG A 10 -8.94 9.85 7.85
CA ARG A 10 -9.44 9.47 6.53
C ARG A 10 -8.61 10.17 5.46
N VAL A 11 -8.03 9.37 4.56
CA VAL A 11 -7.31 9.87 3.38
C VAL A 11 -8.16 9.52 2.15
N PRO A 12 -8.74 10.51 1.45
CA PRO A 12 -9.39 10.27 0.17
C PRO A 12 -8.32 10.01 -0.88
N ILE A 13 -8.44 8.90 -1.61
CA ILE A 13 -7.51 8.51 -2.67
C ILE A 13 -8.31 8.36 -3.96
N THR A 14 -7.89 9.09 -5.00
CA THR A 14 -8.42 8.90 -6.36
C THR A 14 -7.54 7.88 -7.06
N MET A 15 -8.15 6.81 -7.55
CA MET A 15 -7.46 5.74 -8.28
C MET A 15 -8.25 5.41 -9.55
N PRO A 16 -7.60 4.98 -10.64
CA PRO A 16 -8.32 4.44 -11.78
C PRO A 16 -9.02 3.12 -11.43
N SER A 17 -10.06 2.77 -12.20
CA SER A 17 -10.97 1.68 -11.87
C SER A 17 -10.30 0.30 -11.85
N ASP A 18 -9.27 0.10 -12.66
CA ASP A 18 -8.46 -1.12 -12.71
C ASP A 18 -7.67 -1.34 -11.41
N MET A 19 -7.10 -0.30 -10.82
CA MET A 19 -6.41 -0.38 -9.53
C MET A 19 -7.38 -0.71 -8.39
N VAL A 20 -8.61 -0.16 -8.42
CA VAL A 20 -9.64 -0.49 -7.43
C VAL A 20 -10.04 -1.96 -7.55
N ALA A 21 -10.28 -2.43 -8.78
CA ALA A 21 -10.61 -3.83 -9.04
C ALA A 21 -9.48 -4.77 -8.57
N TYR A 22 -8.22 -4.40 -8.80
CA TYR A 22 -7.07 -5.16 -8.31
C TYR A 22 -7.07 -5.31 -6.78
N LEU A 23 -7.35 -4.23 -6.03
CA LEU A 23 -7.43 -4.28 -4.57
C LEU A 23 -8.56 -5.20 -4.08
N GLU A 24 -9.72 -5.15 -4.73
CA GLU A 24 -10.86 -6.00 -4.39
C GLU A 24 -10.58 -7.48 -4.66
N ASP A 25 -9.98 -7.79 -5.82
CA ASP A 25 -9.60 -9.15 -6.20
C ASP A 25 -8.55 -9.73 -5.27
N LEU A 26 -7.52 -8.96 -4.91
CA LEU A 26 -6.49 -9.37 -3.95
C LEU A 26 -7.13 -9.74 -2.60
N GLY A 27 -8.10 -8.95 -2.15
CA GLY A 27 -8.84 -9.22 -0.92
C GLY A 27 -9.69 -10.49 -0.97
N ILE A 28 -10.28 -10.80 -2.13
CA ILE A 28 -11.06 -12.02 -2.36
C ILE A 28 -10.16 -13.25 -2.50
N GLN A 29 -9.00 -13.13 -3.14
CA GLN A 29 -8.05 -14.24 -3.34
C GLN A 29 -7.59 -14.83 -2.01
N CYS A 30 -7.29 -13.98 -1.01
CA CYS A 30 -6.94 -14.45 0.34
C CYS A 30 -8.07 -15.27 0.99
N LYS A 31 -9.34 -14.88 0.77
CA LYS A 31 -10.49 -15.68 1.23
C LYS A 31 -10.57 -17.02 0.52
N LYS A 32 -10.34 -17.05 -0.80
CA LYS A 32 -10.38 -18.28 -1.62
C LYS A 32 -9.30 -19.29 -1.21
N SER A 33 -8.14 -18.82 -0.75
CA SER A 33 -7.03 -19.68 -0.28
C SER A 33 -7.17 -20.14 1.19
N GLY A 34 -8.33 -19.93 1.83
CA GLY A 34 -8.60 -20.37 3.20
C GLY A 34 -8.35 -19.31 4.29
N GLY A 35 -7.95 -18.11 3.90
CA GLY A 35 -7.83 -16.96 4.80
C GLY A 35 -9.15 -16.18 4.95
N HIS A 36 -9.05 -14.98 5.51
CA HIS A 36 -10.17 -14.03 5.59
C HIS A 36 -10.16 -13.05 4.42
N LYS A 37 -11.33 -12.50 4.08
CA LYS A 37 -11.38 -11.38 3.14
C LYS A 37 -10.58 -10.22 3.71
N ILE A 38 -9.56 -9.79 2.99
CA ILE A 38 -8.75 -8.64 3.36
C ILE A 38 -9.50 -7.38 2.90
N ALA A 39 -9.64 -6.40 3.80
CA ALA A 39 -10.20 -5.10 3.44
C ALA A 39 -9.16 -4.26 2.68
N ASN A 40 -9.58 -3.46 1.69
CA ASN A 40 -8.70 -2.58 0.92
C ASN A 40 -7.89 -1.64 1.84
N THR A 41 -8.50 -1.16 2.93
CA THR A 41 -7.81 -0.34 3.93
C THR A 41 -6.67 -1.09 4.63
N MET A 42 -6.77 -2.40 4.81
CA MET A 42 -5.69 -3.22 5.35
C MET A 42 -4.56 -3.36 4.33
N ILE A 43 -4.87 -3.59 3.05
CA ILE A 43 -3.87 -3.66 1.97
C ILE A 43 -3.09 -2.35 1.88
N VAL A 44 -3.80 -1.23 1.76
CA VAL A 44 -3.18 0.09 1.64
C VAL A 44 -2.35 0.43 2.86
N ARG A 45 -2.86 0.22 4.09
CA ARG A 45 -2.07 0.48 5.31
C ARG A 45 -0.83 -0.40 5.40
N SER A 46 -0.92 -1.69 5.04
CA SER A 46 0.25 -2.57 5.03
C SER A 46 1.28 -2.15 3.99
N ALA A 47 0.84 -1.73 2.80
CA ALA A 47 1.73 -1.20 1.77
C ALA A 47 2.44 0.08 2.22
N ILE A 48 1.73 1.03 2.84
CA ILE A 48 2.34 2.25 3.39
C ILE A 48 3.35 1.94 4.50
N ARG A 49 3.03 1.01 5.40
CA ARG A 49 3.97 0.57 6.45
C ARG A 49 5.24 -0.03 5.84
N LEU A 50 5.11 -0.86 4.81
CA LEU A 50 6.27 -1.39 4.09
C LEU A 50 7.09 -0.26 3.45
N ILE A 51 6.45 0.73 2.83
CA ILE A 51 7.14 1.90 2.25
C ILE A 51 7.91 2.68 3.33
N MET A 52 7.33 2.84 4.53
CA MET A 52 8.03 3.47 5.66
C MET A 52 9.25 2.66 6.12
N GLU A 53 9.19 1.33 6.09
CA GLU A 53 10.30 0.48 6.49
C GLU A 53 11.42 0.42 5.44
N ILE A 54 11.09 0.40 4.15
CA ILE A 54 12.11 0.37 3.08
C ILE A 54 12.80 1.73 2.87
N ASP A 55 12.24 2.80 3.46
CA ASP A 55 12.77 4.18 3.47
C ASP A 55 13.38 4.63 2.13
N PRO A 56 12.53 4.82 1.10
CA PRO A 56 13.00 5.21 -0.22
C PRO A 56 13.51 6.64 -0.23
N ASP A 57 14.61 6.88 -0.96
CA ASP A 57 15.07 8.25 -1.24
C ASP A 57 14.12 8.92 -2.23
N ILE A 58 13.31 9.85 -1.71
CA ILE A 58 12.32 10.63 -2.47
C ILE A 58 12.83 12.02 -2.87
N ALA A 59 14.12 12.30 -2.70
CA ALA A 59 14.67 13.61 -3.05
C ALA A 59 14.42 13.92 -4.54
N GLU A 60 13.92 15.13 -4.79
CA GLU A 60 13.72 15.71 -6.13
C GLU A 60 12.76 14.95 -7.06
N VAL A 61 11.93 14.04 -6.55
CA VAL A 61 10.91 13.33 -7.34
C VAL A 61 9.88 14.30 -7.91
N LYS A 62 9.63 14.22 -9.22
CA LYS A 62 8.73 15.12 -9.97
C LYS A 62 7.54 14.42 -10.63
N SER A 63 7.57 13.09 -10.74
CA SER A 63 6.50 12.31 -11.37
C SER A 63 6.19 11.04 -10.60
N GLU A 64 5.04 10.44 -10.92
CA GLU A 64 4.62 9.16 -10.34
C GLU A 64 5.57 8.03 -10.77
N GLU A 65 6.04 8.04 -12.02
CA GLU A 65 6.99 7.06 -12.54
C GLU A 65 8.35 7.14 -11.83
N GLU A 66 8.82 8.36 -11.52
CA GLU A 66 10.03 8.55 -10.72
C GLU A 66 9.84 8.01 -9.30
N LEU A 67 8.70 8.28 -8.66
CA LEU A 67 8.39 7.77 -7.33
C LEU A 67 8.39 6.24 -7.31
N GLU A 68 7.75 5.61 -8.29
CA GLU A 68 7.76 4.16 -8.44
C GLU A 68 9.19 3.60 -8.59
N ALA A 69 10.04 4.27 -9.37
CA ALA A 69 11.43 3.87 -9.55
C ALA A 69 12.22 3.93 -8.23
N ARG A 70 11.95 4.93 -7.38
CA ARG A 70 12.53 5.04 -6.04
C ARG A 70 12.08 3.90 -5.14
N PHE A 71 10.79 3.57 -5.13
CA PHE A 71 10.25 2.45 -4.36
C PHE A 71 10.85 1.11 -4.80
N LYS A 72 10.91 0.85 -6.11
CA LYS A 72 11.52 -0.38 -6.68
C LYS A 72 13.00 -0.47 -6.31
N SER A 73 13.73 0.64 -6.36
CA SER A 73 15.15 0.68 -6.01
C SER A 73 15.39 0.44 -4.51
N ALA A 74 14.55 1.01 -3.65
CA ALA A 74 14.60 0.77 -2.21
C ALA A 74 14.27 -0.69 -1.88
N ALA A 75 13.22 -1.25 -2.48
CA ALA A 75 12.80 -2.64 -2.27
C ALA A 75 13.90 -3.67 -2.62
N LYS A 76 14.73 -3.41 -3.65
CA LYS A 76 15.88 -4.28 -3.98
C LYS A 76 16.92 -4.38 -2.85
N ARG A 77 16.97 -3.39 -1.96
CA ARG A 77 17.90 -3.34 -0.82
C ARG A 77 17.28 -3.93 0.45
N TYR A 78 15.96 -4.09 0.47
CA TYR A 78 15.19 -4.61 1.60
C TYR A 78 15.33 -6.15 1.65
N LYS A 79 15.74 -6.69 2.80
CA LYS A 79 16.02 -8.12 3.02
C LYS A 79 14.97 -8.75 3.91
#